data_AF-A0A938UT69-F1
#
_entry.id   AF-A0A938UT69-F1
#
_cell.length_a   1.000
_cell.length_b   1.000
_cell.length_c   1.000
_cell.angle_alpha   90.00
_cell.angle_beta   90.00
_cell.angle_gamma   90.00
#
_symmetry.space_group_name_H-M   'P 1'
#
loop_
_entity.id
_entity.type
_entity.pdbx_description
1 polymer ?
#
loop_
_entity_poly.entity_id
_entity_poly.type
_entity_poly.pdbx_seq_one_letter_code
_entity_poly.pdbx_strand_id
1 'polypeptide(L)'
;MSRPEPRPSPAREAPLRWLELSPGFACNCRCLGCHSCSADASDQMAPAEVLHWLQHGRRLGARHLWLSGGEPTLRKDFLGTLRAARQLGYQRIKVQTNAMLLSYAQFADKALAAGMTEVNLLLKSMDPKIHDGLNRTPRSHQLLGEAIEVLRPRNVRLEGDILVTTRNLHEMPALVAHYAALGLRHFNIWLFSLVDQGDADLRRLVPRLDALVPVMLEAWRVAQAHGATLCSLNTPHCALPSEAWPIQFDAAGMGLLVVNPGGRAFRLETSSIEQGEYVAACETCAVRPWCHGMRADYLAVHGEAELRPVAQAALAGHDPRGSVLDL
;
A
#
# COMPACT_ATOMS: atom_id res chain seq x y z
N MET A 1 -15.85 32.70 -1.63
CA MET A 1 -14.42 32.67 -1.25
C MET A 1 -13.82 31.43 -1.88
N SER A 2 -12.92 31.62 -2.84
CA SER A 2 -12.22 30.56 -3.55
C SER A 2 -11.43 29.70 -2.55
N ARG A 3 -11.64 28.38 -2.56
CA ARG A 3 -10.79 27.42 -1.83
C ARG A 3 -9.33 27.70 -2.21
N PRO A 4 -8.40 27.91 -1.26
CA PRO A 4 -7.00 28.06 -1.60
C PRO A 4 -6.52 26.76 -2.25
N GLU A 5 -5.96 26.85 -3.45
CA GLU A 5 -5.33 25.71 -4.12
C GLU A 5 -4.28 25.08 -3.20
N PRO A 6 -4.22 23.74 -3.09
CA PRO A 6 -3.15 23.08 -2.34
C PRO A 6 -1.82 23.53 -2.94
N ARG A 7 -0.97 24.17 -2.14
CA ARG A 7 0.39 24.48 -2.56
C ARG A 7 1.07 23.14 -2.85
N PRO A 8 1.63 22.93 -4.06
CA PRO A 8 2.35 21.71 -4.33
C PRO A 8 3.47 21.59 -3.30
N SER A 9 3.53 20.43 -2.63
CA SER A 9 4.77 19.97 -1.98
C SER A 9 5.89 20.14 -3.03
N PRO A 10 7.12 20.53 -2.65
CA PRO A 10 8.23 20.58 -3.58
C PRO A 10 8.61 19.15 -4.00
N ALA A 11 7.73 18.50 -4.77
CA ALA A 11 8.01 17.29 -5.51
C ALA A 11 9.04 17.69 -6.56
N ARG A 12 10.32 17.48 -6.23
CA ARG A 12 11.31 17.24 -7.27
C ARG A 12 10.77 16.03 -8.03
N GLU A 13 10.41 16.20 -9.30
CA GLU A 13 9.98 15.08 -10.15
C GLU A 13 11.06 14.00 -10.12
N ALA A 14 10.86 12.97 -9.29
CA ALA A 14 11.78 11.86 -9.23
C ALA A 14 11.68 11.12 -10.58
N PRO A 15 12.83 10.72 -11.17
CA PRO A 15 12.81 9.96 -12.40
C PRO A 15 11.94 8.71 -12.21
N LEU A 16 11.21 8.30 -13.24
CA LEU A 16 10.38 7.10 -13.19
C LEU A 16 11.23 5.87 -12.83
N ARG A 17 10.87 5.17 -11.75
CA ARG A 17 11.52 3.94 -11.29
C ARG A 17 10.59 2.74 -11.38
N TRP A 18 9.31 2.94 -11.10
CA TRP A 18 8.31 1.89 -11.04
C TRP A 18 7.18 2.10 -12.05
N LEU A 19 6.73 1.00 -12.64
CA LEU A 19 5.44 0.89 -13.29
C LEU A 19 4.54 0.03 -12.40
N GLU A 20 3.45 0.58 -11.87
CA GLU A 20 2.33 -0.23 -11.38
C GLU A 20 1.35 -0.44 -12.51
N LEU A 21 1.06 -1.70 -12.78
CA LEU A 21 0.09 -2.10 -13.78
C LEU A 21 -0.98 -2.93 -13.09
N SER A 22 -2.22 -2.48 -13.21
CA SER A 22 -3.43 -3.17 -12.79
C SER A 22 -4.15 -3.67 -14.05
N PRO A 23 -3.86 -4.90 -14.54
CA PRO A 23 -4.39 -5.34 -15.83
C PRO A 23 -5.90 -5.60 -15.81
N GLY A 24 -6.52 -5.63 -14.63
CA GLY A 24 -7.96 -5.78 -14.46
C GLY A 24 -8.36 -5.90 -12.99
N PHE A 25 -9.65 -5.81 -12.71
CA PHE A 25 -10.19 -5.77 -11.35
C PHE A 25 -10.93 -7.03 -10.89
N ALA A 26 -10.92 -8.09 -11.70
CA ALA A 26 -11.46 -9.38 -11.27
C ALA A 26 -10.69 -9.94 -10.06
N CYS A 27 -11.42 -10.31 -9.01
CA CYS A 27 -10.86 -10.82 -7.76
C CYS A 27 -11.77 -11.91 -7.17
N ASN A 28 -11.17 -12.90 -6.52
CA ASN A 28 -11.84 -13.97 -5.77
C ASN A 28 -12.15 -13.57 -4.30
N CYS A 29 -11.81 -12.36 -3.89
CA CYS A 29 -12.21 -11.75 -2.62
C CYS A 29 -13.17 -10.56 -2.82
N ARG A 30 -13.88 -10.18 -1.75
CA ARG A 30 -14.76 -9.00 -1.69
C ARG A 30 -14.46 -8.20 -0.43
N CYS A 31 -13.20 -7.80 -0.33
CA CYS A 31 -12.60 -7.16 0.84
C CYS A 31 -13.36 -5.91 1.28
N LEU A 32 -13.51 -5.73 2.59
CA LEU A 32 -13.93 -4.45 3.15
C LEU A 32 -12.86 -3.38 2.89
N GLY A 33 -13.27 -2.19 2.46
CA GLY A 33 -12.37 -1.05 2.21
C GLY A 33 -11.47 -1.20 0.98
N CYS A 34 -11.84 -2.05 0.02
CA CYS A 34 -11.07 -2.26 -1.20
C CYS A 34 -11.60 -1.41 -2.36
N HIS A 35 -10.73 -0.56 -2.90
CA HIS A 35 -11.01 0.29 -4.06
C HIS A 35 -11.29 -0.52 -5.34
N SER A 36 -10.75 -1.73 -5.47
CA SER A 36 -10.97 -2.56 -6.67
C SER A 36 -12.29 -3.32 -6.64
N CYS A 37 -12.97 -3.42 -5.48
CA CYS A 37 -14.26 -4.10 -5.39
C CYS A 37 -15.42 -3.29 -5.98
N SER A 38 -15.26 -1.97 -6.09
CA SER A 38 -16.22 -1.05 -6.71
C SER A 38 -16.02 -0.91 -8.22
N ALA A 39 -14.85 -1.31 -8.73
CA ALA A 39 -14.57 -1.31 -10.16
C ALA A 39 -15.31 -2.44 -10.87
N ASP A 40 -15.66 -2.21 -12.14
CA ASP A 40 -16.28 -3.25 -12.96
C ASP A 40 -15.28 -4.40 -13.20
N ALA A 41 -15.63 -5.60 -12.75
CA ALA A 41 -14.78 -6.78 -12.91
C ALA A 41 -14.54 -7.17 -14.38
N SER A 42 -15.36 -6.66 -15.30
CA SER A 42 -15.17 -6.80 -16.75
C SER A 42 -14.14 -5.84 -17.33
N ASP A 43 -13.73 -4.81 -16.59
CA ASP A 43 -12.69 -3.86 -16.99
C ASP A 43 -11.32 -4.54 -16.91
N GLN A 44 -10.88 -5.08 -18.05
CA GLN A 44 -9.65 -5.85 -18.19
C GLN A 44 -8.90 -5.46 -19.46
N MET A 45 -7.59 -5.25 -19.31
CA MET A 45 -6.67 -5.06 -20.42
C MET A 45 -6.53 -6.35 -21.23
N ALA A 46 -6.56 -6.22 -22.55
CA ALA A 46 -6.15 -7.28 -23.45
C ALA A 46 -4.64 -7.58 -23.28
N PRO A 47 -4.16 -8.82 -23.53
CA PRO A 47 -2.73 -9.14 -23.41
C PRO A 47 -1.81 -8.22 -24.22
N ALA A 48 -2.27 -7.74 -25.38
CA ALA A 48 -1.52 -6.79 -26.21
C ALA A 48 -1.39 -5.41 -25.55
N GLU A 49 -2.41 -4.95 -24.83
CA GLU A 49 -2.38 -3.69 -24.07
C GLU A 49 -1.44 -3.81 -22.87
N VAL A 50 -1.46 -4.94 -22.16
CA VAL A 50 -0.50 -5.22 -21.08
C VAL A 50 0.94 -5.15 -21.62
N LEU A 51 1.23 -5.82 -22.74
CA LEU A 51 2.55 -5.78 -23.35
C LEU A 51 2.95 -4.36 -23.78
N HIS A 52 2.00 -3.58 -24.35
CA HIS A 52 2.23 -2.19 -24.72
C HIS A 52 2.68 -1.36 -23.52
N TRP A 53 1.98 -1.43 -22.39
CA TRP A 53 2.31 -0.67 -21.19
C TRP A 53 3.63 -1.12 -20.56
N LEU A 54 3.93 -2.42 -20.57
CA LEU A 54 5.24 -2.91 -20.12
C LEU A 54 6.38 -2.32 -20.96
N GLN A 55 6.24 -2.28 -22.29
CA GLN A 55 7.23 -1.65 -23.18
C GLN A 55 7.30 -0.13 -22.95
N HIS A 56 6.15 0.52 -22.78
CA HIS A 56 6.07 1.95 -22.53
C HIS A 56 6.76 2.35 -21.22
N GLY A 57 6.48 1.66 -20.11
CA GLY A 57 7.13 1.91 -18.82
C GLY A 57 8.66 1.78 -18.90
N ARG A 58 9.18 0.75 -19.60
CA ARG A 58 10.62 0.60 -19.83
C ARG A 58 11.21 1.76 -20.63
N ARG A 59 10.54 2.21 -21.69
CA ARG A 59 10.97 3.38 -22.50
C ARG A 59 11.03 4.66 -21.66
N LEU A 60 10.12 4.82 -20.70
CA LEU A 60 10.10 5.95 -19.78
C LEU A 60 11.12 5.82 -18.62
N GLY A 61 11.82 4.69 -18.50
CA GLY A 61 12.88 4.48 -17.53
C GLY A 61 12.52 3.59 -16.33
N ALA A 62 11.27 3.13 -16.19
CA ALA A 62 10.87 2.27 -15.08
C ALA A 62 11.68 0.97 -15.08
N ARG A 63 12.45 0.70 -14.03
CA ARG A 63 13.28 -0.53 -13.89
C ARG A 63 12.56 -1.64 -13.14
N HIS A 64 11.46 -1.30 -12.47
CA HIS A 64 10.70 -2.19 -11.62
C HIS A 64 9.23 -2.20 -12.03
N LEU A 65 8.59 -3.35 -11.84
CA LEU A 65 7.18 -3.59 -12.15
C LEU A 65 6.46 -4.00 -10.87
N TRP A 66 5.31 -3.40 -10.63
CA TRP A 66 4.34 -3.82 -9.63
C TRP A 66 3.07 -4.26 -10.35
N LEU A 67 2.70 -5.54 -10.23
CA LEU A 67 1.41 -6.06 -10.67
C LEU A 67 0.40 -6.02 -9.52
N SER A 68 -0.72 -5.34 -9.78
CA SER A 68 -1.77 -4.97 -8.81
C SER A 68 -3.16 -5.18 -9.45
N GLY A 69 -4.20 -4.57 -8.88
CA GLY A 69 -5.56 -4.52 -9.41
C GLY A 69 -6.54 -5.32 -8.56
N GLY A 70 -7.28 -6.23 -9.19
CA GLY A 70 -8.08 -7.24 -8.50
C GLY A 70 -7.21 -8.30 -7.85
N GLU A 71 -7.24 -9.52 -8.38
CA GLU A 71 -6.23 -10.53 -8.06
C GLU A 71 -5.46 -10.91 -9.33
N PRO A 72 -4.22 -10.41 -9.52
CA PRO A 72 -3.47 -10.59 -10.76
C PRO A 72 -3.21 -12.07 -11.07
N THR A 73 -3.09 -12.93 -10.05
CA THR A 73 -2.82 -14.36 -10.24
C THR A 73 -3.99 -15.11 -10.90
N LEU A 74 -5.22 -14.56 -10.90
CA LEU A 74 -6.37 -15.16 -11.58
C LEU A 74 -6.35 -15.00 -13.09
N ARG A 75 -5.52 -14.08 -13.62
CA ARG A 75 -5.48 -13.84 -15.06
C ARG A 75 -4.85 -14.99 -15.81
N LYS A 76 -5.48 -15.38 -16.93
CA LYS A 76 -4.97 -16.44 -17.82
C LYS A 76 -3.58 -16.13 -18.38
N ASP A 77 -3.27 -14.85 -18.59
CA ASP A 77 -2.00 -14.38 -19.13
C ASP A 77 -0.97 -14.02 -18.04
N PHE A 78 -1.26 -14.21 -16.74
CA PHE A 78 -0.39 -13.80 -15.63
C PHE A 78 1.07 -14.26 -15.79
N LEU A 79 1.30 -15.56 -16.03
CA LEU A 79 2.65 -16.09 -16.24
C LEU A 79 3.31 -15.54 -17.53
N GLY A 80 2.50 -15.22 -18.55
CA GLY A 80 2.97 -14.58 -19.78
C GLY A 80 3.44 -13.15 -19.53
N THR A 81 2.68 -12.39 -18.74
CA THR A 81 3.01 -11.03 -18.30
C THR A 81 4.33 -10.99 -17.53
N LEU A 82 4.52 -11.91 -16.58
CA LEU A 82 5.78 -12.04 -15.84
C LEU A 82 6.98 -12.31 -16.78
N ARG A 83 6.83 -13.25 -17.73
CA ARG A 83 7.89 -13.56 -18.70
C ARG A 83 8.21 -12.37 -19.59
N ALA A 84 7.19 -11.67 -20.09
CA ALA A 84 7.36 -10.49 -20.92
C ALA A 84 8.09 -9.38 -20.15
N ALA A 85 7.68 -9.11 -18.91
CA ALA A 85 8.34 -8.14 -18.05
C ALA A 85 9.83 -8.48 -17.84
N ARG A 86 10.14 -9.75 -17.53
CA ARG A 86 11.53 -10.21 -17.39
C ARG A 86 12.34 -10.03 -18.67
N GLN A 87 11.77 -10.38 -19.83
CA GLN A 87 12.42 -10.22 -21.14
C GLN A 87 12.68 -8.75 -21.50
N LEU A 88 11.79 -7.85 -21.08
CA LEU A 88 11.94 -6.40 -21.25
C LEU A 88 12.94 -5.77 -20.27
N GLY A 89 13.53 -6.57 -19.36
CA GLY A 89 14.58 -6.14 -18.44
C GLY A 89 14.07 -5.44 -17.19
N TYR A 90 12.80 -5.66 -16.79
CA TYR A 90 12.37 -5.32 -15.43
C TYR A 90 13.18 -6.17 -14.43
N GLN A 91 13.84 -5.49 -13.50
CA GLN A 91 14.78 -6.12 -12.56
C GLN A 91 14.08 -6.66 -11.32
N ARG A 92 12.99 -6.00 -10.95
CA ARG A 92 12.14 -6.38 -9.82
C ARG A 92 10.71 -6.43 -10.34
N ILE A 93 10.05 -7.55 -10.10
CA ILE A 93 8.66 -7.80 -10.48
C ILE A 93 7.93 -8.19 -9.20
N LYS A 94 7.29 -7.18 -8.61
CA LYS A 94 6.46 -7.23 -7.41
C LYS A 94 5.04 -7.63 -7.79
N VAL A 95 4.46 -8.55 -7.03
CA VAL A 95 3.06 -8.96 -7.18
C VAL A 95 2.33 -8.71 -5.86
N GLN A 96 1.37 -7.78 -5.85
CA GLN A 96 0.44 -7.62 -4.74
C GLN A 96 -0.71 -8.62 -4.92
N THR A 97 -0.98 -9.42 -3.89
CA THR A 97 -1.88 -10.57 -4.01
C THR A 97 -2.52 -10.93 -2.66
N ASN A 98 -3.71 -11.54 -2.73
CA ASN A 98 -4.33 -12.24 -1.60
C ASN A 98 -3.67 -13.59 -1.27
N ALA A 99 -2.65 -13.98 -2.03
CA ALA A 99 -1.78 -15.14 -1.84
C ALA A 99 -2.44 -16.52 -2.03
N MET A 100 -3.76 -16.60 -2.26
CA MET A 100 -4.47 -17.87 -2.28
C MET A 100 -3.97 -18.83 -3.37
N LEU A 101 -3.56 -18.35 -4.54
CA LEU A 101 -2.97 -19.21 -5.57
C LEU A 101 -1.50 -19.56 -5.30
N LEU A 102 -0.80 -18.78 -4.46
CA LEU A 102 0.59 -19.02 -4.08
C LEU A 102 0.73 -20.10 -3.00
N SER A 103 -0.36 -20.51 -2.33
CA SER A 103 -0.36 -21.69 -1.45
C SER A 103 -0.16 -23.01 -2.22
N TYR A 104 -0.39 -23.01 -3.54
CA TYR A 104 -0.10 -24.15 -4.40
C TYR A 104 1.36 -24.07 -4.88
N ALA A 105 2.23 -24.90 -4.31
CA ALA A 105 3.67 -24.90 -4.60
C ALA A 105 4.01 -24.91 -6.10
N GLN A 106 3.32 -25.72 -6.90
CA GLN A 106 3.55 -25.78 -8.35
C GLN A 106 3.23 -24.47 -9.07
N PHE A 107 2.22 -23.72 -8.61
CA PHE A 107 1.88 -22.42 -9.17
C PHE A 107 2.91 -21.37 -8.75
N ALA A 108 3.30 -21.35 -7.47
CA ALA A 108 4.35 -20.48 -6.97
C ALA A 108 5.68 -20.69 -7.75
N ASP A 109 6.08 -21.93 -7.96
CA ASP A 109 7.30 -22.27 -8.73
C ASP A 109 7.23 -21.76 -10.16
N LYS A 110 6.07 -21.90 -10.83
CA LYS A 110 5.85 -21.37 -12.18
C LYS A 110 5.91 -19.84 -12.20
N ALA A 111 5.36 -19.16 -11.21
CA ALA A 111 5.38 -17.70 -11.12
C ALA A 111 6.81 -17.17 -10.91
N LEU A 112 7.57 -17.79 -10.00
CA LEU A 112 8.99 -17.44 -9.78
C LEU A 112 9.83 -17.70 -11.02
N ALA A 113 9.68 -18.87 -11.66
CA ALA A 113 10.38 -19.19 -12.91
C ALA A 113 10.01 -18.24 -14.07
N ALA A 114 8.78 -17.71 -14.07
CA ALA A 114 8.33 -16.74 -15.05
C ALA A 114 8.95 -15.34 -14.84
N GLY A 115 9.39 -15.01 -13.63
CA GLY A 115 10.10 -13.78 -13.33
C GLY A 115 9.61 -13.02 -12.11
N MET A 116 8.63 -13.53 -11.36
CA MET A 116 8.21 -12.92 -10.09
C MET A 116 9.40 -12.93 -9.11
N THR A 117 9.79 -11.76 -8.60
CA THR A 117 10.91 -11.62 -7.66
C THR A 117 10.47 -11.21 -6.27
N GLU A 118 9.24 -10.72 -6.14
CA GLU A 118 8.74 -10.14 -4.90
C GLU A 118 7.22 -10.33 -4.79
N VAL A 119 6.78 -10.62 -3.57
CA VAL A 119 5.36 -10.83 -3.23
C VAL A 119 4.98 -9.91 -2.09
N ASN A 120 3.93 -9.13 -2.30
CA ASN A 120 3.38 -8.23 -1.31
C ASN A 120 2.03 -8.77 -0.83
N LEU A 121 2.04 -9.25 0.41
CA LEU A 121 0.94 -9.99 1.02
C LEU A 121 0.00 -9.02 1.75
N LEU A 122 -1.30 -9.24 1.62
CA LEU A 122 -2.30 -8.48 2.37
C LEU A 122 -2.52 -9.10 3.75
N LEU A 123 -1.98 -8.46 4.78
CA LEU A 123 -2.02 -8.91 6.18
C LEU A 123 -3.13 -8.19 6.94
N LYS A 124 -4.15 -8.93 7.38
CA LYS A 124 -5.33 -8.31 8.01
C LYS A 124 -5.51 -8.60 9.49
N SER A 125 -5.05 -9.74 10.00
CA SER A 125 -5.10 -10.09 11.43
C SER A 125 -4.42 -11.45 11.60
N MET A 126 -4.00 -11.74 12.84
CA MET A 126 -3.60 -13.08 13.27
C MET A 126 -4.80 -13.98 13.61
N ASP A 127 -5.98 -13.39 13.85
CA ASP A 127 -7.24 -14.12 14.02
C ASP A 127 -7.87 -14.43 12.66
N PRO A 128 -8.05 -15.73 12.30
CA PRO A 128 -8.73 -16.12 11.07
C PRO A 128 -10.12 -15.49 10.90
N LYS A 129 -10.88 -15.29 11.98
CA LYS A 129 -12.22 -14.69 11.92
C LYS A 129 -12.16 -13.23 11.48
N ILE A 130 -11.19 -12.48 11.99
CA ILE A 130 -11.00 -11.07 11.63
C ILE A 130 -10.47 -10.98 10.20
N HIS A 131 -9.44 -11.75 9.87
CA HIS A 131 -8.82 -11.76 8.54
C HIS A 131 -9.82 -12.17 7.44
N ASP A 132 -10.48 -13.32 7.60
CA ASP A 132 -11.47 -13.82 6.63
C ASP A 132 -12.68 -12.89 6.54
N GLY A 133 -13.11 -12.32 7.68
CA GLY A 133 -14.20 -11.34 7.72
C GLY A 133 -13.87 -10.05 6.97
N LEU A 134 -12.65 -9.55 7.08
CA LEU A 134 -12.17 -8.39 6.33
C LEU A 134 -11.94 -8.70 4.84
N ASN A 135 -11.67 -9.96 4.47
CA ASN A 135 -11.62 -10.41 3.07
C ASN A 135 -13.01 -10.73 2.49
N ARG A 136 -14.01 -10.98 3.35
CA ARG A 136 -15.28 -11.65 3.02
C ARG A 136 -15.04 -12.95 2.26
N THR A 137 -14.02 -13.71 2.67
CA THR A 137 -13.62 -14.96 2.01
C THR A 137 -13.13 -15.95 3.06
N PRO A 138 -13.88 -17.02 3.33
CA PRO A 138 -13.47 -18.05 4.28
C PRO A 138 -12.14 -18.69 3.86
N ARG A 139 -11.35 -19.12 4.85
CA ARG A 139 -10.05 -19.79 4.71
C ARG A 139 -8.94 -18.93 4.09
N SER A 140 -9.19 -17.65 3.86
CA SER A 140 -8.19 -16.74 3.28
C SER A 140 -6.96 -16.59 4.19
N HIS A 141 -7.14 -16.57 5.51
CA HIS A 141 -6.06 -16.54 6.49
C HIS A 141 -5.21 -17.82 6.43
N GLN A 142 -5.87 -18.99 6.37
CA GLN A 142 -5.19 -20.27 6.25
C GLN A 142 -4.32 -20.31 4.99
N LEU A 143 -4.89 -19.91 3.85
CA LEU A 143 -4.20 -19.92 2.56
C LEU A 143 -3.04 -18.90 2.50
N LEU A 144 -3.17 -17.76 3.18
CA LEU A 144 -2.06 -16.82 3.36
C LEU A 144 -0.89 -17.49 4.10
N GLY A 145 -1.17 -18.17 5.21
CA GLY A 145 -0.15 -18.92 5.96
C GLY A 145 0.52 -20.02 5.13
N GLU A 146 -0.28 -20.81 4.40
CA GLU A 146 0.23 -21.84 3.48
C GLU A 146 1.10 -21.24 2.36
N ALA A 147 0.70 -20.09 1.80
CA ALA A 147 1.49 -19.39 0.79
C ALA A 147 2.84 -18.91 1.34
N ILE A 148 2.89 -18.40 2.57
CA ILE A 148 4.16 -17.99 3.20
C ILE A 148 5.06 -19.21 3.41
N GLU A 149 4.52 -20.33 3.87
CA GLU A 149 5.28 -21.58 4.02
C GLU A 149 5.85 -22.09 2.69
N VAL A 150 5.10 -21.94 1.61
CA VAL A 150 5.58 -22.22 0.26
C VAL A 150 6.68 -21.21 -0.13
N LEU A 151 6.49 -19.91 0.06
CA LEU A 151 7.40 -18.90 -0.50
C LEU A 151 8.70 -18.73 0.30
N ARG A 152 8.67 -18.85 1.63
CA ARG A 152 9.82 -18.65 2.53
C ARG A 152 11.11 -19.39 2.13
N PRO A 153 11.10 -20.69 1.76
CA PRO A 153 12.33 -21.40 1.38
C PRO A 153 12.83 -21.03 -0.03
N ARG A 154 12.10 -20.20 -0.79
CA ARG A 154 12.43 -19.83 -2.17
C ARG A 154 13.09 -18.45 -2.20
N ASN A 155 13.85 -18.19 -3.28
CA ASN A 155 14.51 -16.90 -3.46
C ASN A 155 13.51 -15.83 -3.95
N VAL A 156 12.68 -15.33 -3.05
CA VAL A 156 11.66 -14.30 -3.30
C VAL A 156 11.59 -13.34 -2.11
N ARG A 157 11.49 -12.04 -2.40
CA ARG A 157 11.29 -11.02 -1.36
C ARG A 157 9.83 -11.04 -0.89
N LEU A 158 9.61 -11.04 0.42
CA LEU A 158 8.28 -11.03 1.03
C LEU A 158 8.05 -9.71 1.78
N GLU A 159 6.91 -9.09 1.49
CA GLU A 159 6.44 -7.84 2.09
C GLU A 159 5.00 -7.98 2.56
N GLY A 160 4.57 -7.10 3.47
CA GLY A 160 3.24 -7.13 4.05
C GLY A 160 2.56 -5.77 4.07
N ASP A 161 1.42 -5.65 3.40
CA ASP A 161 0.51 -4.52 3.57
C ASP A 161 -0.47 -4.84 4.70
N ILE A 162 -0.48 -4.00 5.73
CA ILE A 162 -1.36 -4.12 6.90
C ILE A 162 -2.51 -3.12 6.73
N LEU A 163 -3.72 -3.62 6.48
CA LEU A 163 -4.92 -2.80 6.51
C LEU A 163 -5.39 -2.66 7.96
N VAL A 164 -5.22 -1.47 8.55
CA VAL A 164 -5.53 -1.24 9.96
C VAL A 164 -6.96 -0.74 10.13
N THR A 165 -7.68 -1.40 11.03
CA THR A 165 -9.07 -1.15 11.40
C THR A 165 -9.20 -1.14 12.93
N THR A 166 -10.37 -0.74 13.44
CA THR A 166 -10.70 -0.89 14.86
C THR A 166 -10.69 -2.34 15.36
N ARG A 167 -10.76 -3.33 14.46
CA ARG A 167 -10.77 -4.76 14.83
C ARG A 167 -9.39 -5.33 15.08
N ASN A 168 -8.34 -4.80 14.46
CA ASN A 168 -7.00 -5.41 14.46
C ASN A 168 -5.88 -4.49 14.95
N LEU A 169 -6.13 -3.19 15.22
CA LEU A 169 -5.05 -2.27 15.60
C LEU A 169 -4.24 -2.74 16.82
N HIS A 170 -4.88 -3.43 17.76
CA HIS A 170 -4.27 -3.94 18.98
C HIS A 170 -3.29 -5.09 18.73
N GLU A 171 -3.40 -5.76 17.57
CA GLU A 171 -2.52 -6.87 17.20
C GLU A 171 -1.25 -6.39 16.50
N MET A 172 -1.18 -5.14 16.05
CA MET A 172 -0.16 -4.67 15.11
C MET A 172 1.29 -5.01 15.53
N PRO A 173 1.74 -4.75 16.78
CA PRO A 173 3.09 -5.11 17.18
C PRO A 173 3.36 -6.63 17.07
N ALA A 174 2.42 -7.44 17.56
CA ALA A 174 2.54 -8.90 17.52
C ALA A 174 2.47 -9.46 16.09
N LEU A 175 1.62 -8.87 15.25
CA LEU A 175 1.48 -9.20 13.84
C LEU A 175 2.80 -8.93 13.09
N VAL A 176 3.39 -7.75 13.28
CA VAL A 176 4.68 -7.40 12.68
C VAL A 176 5.77 -8.34 13.16
N ALA A 177 5.88 -8.60 14.47
CA ALA A 177 6.86 -9.54 15.03
C ALA A 177 6.74 -10.94 14.39
N HIS A 178 5.50 -11.45 14.31
CA HIS A 178 5.21 -12.77 13.76
C HIS A 178 5.66 -12.88 12.30
N TYR A 179 5.20 -11.97 11.43
CA TYR A 179 5.52 -12.04 10.01
C TYR A 179 6.99 -11.69 9.72
N ALA A 180 7.62 -10.85 10.53
CA ALA A 180 9.06 -10.59 10.41
C ALA A 180 9.89 -11.83 10.74
N ALA A 181 9.48 -12.60 11.75
CA ALA A 181 10.07 -13.90 12.08
C ALA A 181 9.87 -14.95 10.96
N LEU A 182 8.79 -14.84 10.18
CA LEU A 182 8.56 -15.66 8.98
C LEU A 182 9.36 -15.21 7.74
N GLY A 183 10.09 -14.11 7.82
CA GLY A 183 10.99 -13.64 6.76
C GLY A 183 10.52 -12.41 6.01
N LEU A 184 9.37 -11.82 6.35
CA LEU A 184 8.97 -10.53 5.78
C LEU A 184 9.93 -9.44 6.26
N ARG A 185 10.25 -8.49 5.37
CA ARG A 185 11.23 -7.43 5.66
C ARG A 185 10.70 -6.02 5.56
N HIS A 186 9.56 -5.83 4.90
CA HIS A 186 8.96 -4.52 4.72
C HIS A 186 7.48 -4.61 5.00
N PHE A 187 6.98 -3.66 5.79
CA PHE A 187 5.58 -3.54 6.14
C PHE A 187 5.06 -2.16 5.78
N ASN A 188 3.87 -2.10 5.17
CA ASN A 188 3.18 -0.85 4.90
C ASN A 188 1.86 -0.82 5.66
N ILE A 189 1.62 0.24 6.42
CA ILE A 189 0.37 0.45 7.12
C ILE A 189 -0.56 1.29 6.24
N TRP A 190 -1.75 0.74 6.01
CA TRP A 190 -2.84 1.40 5.31
C TRP A 190 -3.95 1.71 6.32
N LEU A 191 -4.31 2.98 6.48
CA LEU A 191 -5.52 3.35 7.20
C LEU A 191 -6.75 2.86 6.42
N PHE A 192 -7.67 2.18 7.11
CA PHE A 192 -8.94 1.77 6.51
C PHE A 192 -9.66 2.95 5.85
N SER A 193 -9.97 2.82 4.57
CA SER A 193 -10.68 3.83 3.79
C SER A 193 -12.14 3.45 3.54
N LEU A 194 -13.01 4.45 3.50
CA LEU A 194 -14.43 4.30 3.18
C LEU A 194 -14.74 4.54 1.70
N VAL A 195 -13.72 4.76 0.88
CA VAL A 195 -13.88 4.98 -0.55
C VAL A 195 -14.71 3.84 -1.14
N ASP A 196 -15.79 4.24 -1.81
CA ASP A 196 -16.75 3.42 -2.55
C ASP A 196 -17.68 2.51 -1.74
N GLN A 197 -17.75 2.64 -0.41
CA GLN A 197 -18.57 1.70 0.36
C GLN A 197 -19.95 2.20 0.76
N GLY A 198 -20.19 3.51 0.90
CA GLY A 198 -21.51 4.09 1.25
C GLY A 198 -22.16 3.58 2.56
N ASP A 199 -21.56 2.57 3.18
CA ASP A 199 -22.08 1.79 4.29
C ASP A 199 -21.69 2.46 5.61
N ALA A 200 -22.71 2.99 6.29
CA ALA A 200 -22.55 3.64 7.58
C ALA A 200 -21.92 2.71 8.63
N ASP A 201 -22.15 1.40 8.54
CA ASP A 201 -21.63 0.43 9.50
C ASP A 201 -20.14 0.18 9.34
N LEU A 202 -19.53 0.55 8.21
CA LEU A 202 -18.08 0.47 8.03
C LEU A 202 -17.34 1.65 8.65
N ARG A 203 -18.03 2.76 8.96
CA ARG A 203 -17.43 3.92 9.64
C ARG A 203 -16.78 3.54 10.97
N ARG A 204 -17.37 2.58 11.69
CA ARG A 204 -16.82 2.05 12.96
C ARG A 204 -15.49 1.31 12.79
N LEU A 205 -15.09 0.98 11.57
CA LEU A 205 -13.81 0.32 11.28
C LEU A 205 -12.67 1.32 11.09
N VAL A 206 -12.95 2.60 10.87
CA VAL A 206 -11.93 3.65 10.77
C VAL A 206 -11.38 3.93 12.17
N PRO A 207 -10.12 3.57 12.48
CA PRO A 207 -9.55 3.82 13.80
C PRO A 207 -9.32 5.32 14.00
N ARG A 208 -9.42 5.78 15.25
CA ARG A 208 -8.96 7.11 15.65
C ARG A 208 -7.43 7.15 15.66
N LEU A 209 -6.85 8.30 15.33
CA LEU A 209 -5.40 8.51 15.33
C LEU A 209 -4.82 8.36 16.75
N ASP A 210 -5.52 8.84 17.77
CA ASP A 210 -5.13 8.71 19.18
C ASP A 210 -4.93 7.25 19.63
N ALA A 211 -5.73 6.33 19.08
CA ALA A 211 -5.63 4.90 19.33
C ALA A 211 -4.60 4.22 18.41
N LEU A 212 -4.51 4.65 17.15
CA LEU A 212 -3.62 4.06 16.15
C LEU A 212 -2.15 4.40 16.37
N VAL A 213 -1.83 5.67 16.65
CA VAL A 213 -0.44 6.15 16.66
C VAL A 213 0.41 5.40 17.70
N PRO A 214 -0.03 5.20 18.96
CA PRO A 214 0.77 4.47 19.95
C PRO A 214 1.12 3.04 19.49
N VAL A 215 0.15 2.29 18.97
CA VAL A 215 0.37 0.91 18.50
C VAL A 215 1.23 0.87 17.22
N MET A 216 1.11 1.88 16.36
CA MET A 216 1.96 2.03 15.18
C MET A 216 3.42 2.30 15.53
N LEU A 217 3.68 3.18 16.50
CA LEU A 217 5.05 3.46 16.96
C LEU A 217 5.68 2.23 17.62
N GLU A 218 4.90 1.45 18.37
CA GLU A 218 5.36 0.18 18.92
C GLU A 218 5.67 -0.83 17.82
N ALA A 219 4.75 -1.02 16.86
CA ALA A 219 4.96 -1.90 15.71
C ALA A 219 6.19 -1.50 14.87
N TRP A 220 6.45 -0.20 14.72
CA TRP A 220 7.64 0.31 14.04
C TRP A 220 8.94 -0.04 14.77
N ARG A 221 8.96 0.06 16.11
CA ARG A 221 10.11 -0.37 16.92
C ARG A 221 10.31 -1.88 16.84
N VAL A 222 9.22 -2.66 16.86
CA VAL A 222 9.27 -4.10 16.67
C VAL A 222 9.83 -4.47 15.29
N ALA A 223 9.39 -3.82 14.22
CA ALA A 223 9.94 -4.04 12.88
C ALA A 223 11.46 -3.85 12.88
N GLN A 224 11.95 -2.74 13.43
CA GLN A 224 13.39 -2.45 13.52
C GLN A 224 14.16 -3.49 14.33
N ALA A 225 13.61 -3.94 15.46
CA ALA A 225 14.23 -4.97 16.30
C ALA A 225 14.39 -6.32 15.55
N HIS A 226 13.54 -6.58 14.55
CA HIS A 226 13.60 -7.74 13.68
C HIS A 226 14.38 -7.50 12.38
N GLY A 227 15.03 -6.34 12.20
CA GLY A 227 15.73 -5.99 10.96
C GLY A 227 14.79 -5.79 9.77
N ALA A 228 13.54 -5.43 10.03
CA ALA A 228 12.52 -5.08 9.05
C ALA A 228 12.23 -3.57 9.08
N THR A 229 11.59 -3.06 8.03
CA THR A 229 11.09 -1.69 7.99
C THR A 229 9.57 -1.68 8.11
N LEU A 230 9.04 -0.56 8.60
CA LEU A 230 7.61 -0.30 8.62
C LEU A 230 7.37 1.15 8.23
N CYS A 231 6.47 1.34 7.27
CA CYS A 231 6.02 2.66 6.84
C CYS A 231 4.51 2.81 7.00
N SER A 232 4.05 4.06 7.05
CA SER A 232 2.65 4.42 7.18
C SER A 232 2.23 5.32 6.04
N LEU A 233 1.12 4.94 5.40
CA LEU A 233 0.50 5.69 4.34
C LEU A 233 -0.68 6.49 4.90
N ASN A 234 -0.79 7.73 4.43
CA ASN A 234 -1.87 8.66 4.76
C ASN A 234 -2.04 8.98 6.27
N THR A 235 -1.02 8.77 7.10
CA THR A 235 -0.98 9.33 8.46
C THR A 235 -0.35 10.73 8.42
N PRO A 236 -1.06 11.79 8.86
CA PRO A 236 -0.54 13.15 8.78
C PRO A 236 0.63 13.36 9.75
N HIS A 237 1.59 14.22 9.39
CA HIS A 237 2.79 14.48 10.23
C HIS A 237 2.46 14.92 11.63
N CYS A 238 1.38 15.68 11.81
CA CYS A 238 0.98 16.18 13.11
C CYS A 238 0.48 15.09 14.08
N ALA A 239 0.11 13.92 13.56
CA ALA A 239 -0.25 12.78 14.38
C ALA A 239 0.98 12.03 14.91
N LEU A 240 2.16 12.26 14.33
CA LEU A 240 3.40 11.59 14.68
C LEU A 240 4.32 12.50 15.50
N PRO A 241 5.04 11.96 16.50
CA PRO A 241 6.17 12.68 17.07
C PRO A 241 7.28 12.82 16.02
N SER A 242 8.11 13.88 16.12
CA SER A 242 9.05 14.27 15.06
C SER A 242 10.14 13.23 14.78
N GLU A 243 10.54 12.47 15.80
CA GLU A 243 11.45 11.32 15.65
C GLU A 243 10.89 10.17 14.81
N ALA A 244 9.57 10.14 14.63
CA ALA A 244 8.87 9.09 13.90
C ALA A 244 8.42 9.52 12.49
N TRP A 245 8.73 10.74 12.03
CA TRP A 245 8.48 11.13 10.65
C TRP A 245 9.12 10.23 9.59
N PRO A 246 10.28 9.56 9.82
CA PRO A 246 10.79 8.55 8.89
C PRO A 246 9.83 7.37 8.63
N ILE A 247 8.81 7.14 9.47
CA ILE A 247 7.78 6.12 9.19
C ILE A 247 6.94 6.51 7.97
N GLN A 248 6.82 7.78 7.65
CA GLN A 248 5.92 8.19 6.59
C GLN A 248 6.38 7.74 5.22
N PHE A 249 5.40 7.38 4.40
CA PHE A 249 5.62 7.02 3.01
C PHE A 249 5.75 8.26 2.13
N ASP A 250 6.86 8.38 1.41
CA ASP A 250 7.08 9.41 0.38
C ASP A 250 6.72 8.86 -1.01
N ALA A 251 5.49 9.14 -1.47
CA ALA A 251 5.03 8.76 -2.80
C ALA A 251 5.83 9.43 -3.93
N ALA A 252 6.33 10.66 -3.72
CA ALA A 252 7.11 11.37 -4.73
C ALA A 252 8.48 10.71 -4.94
N GLY A 253 9.11 10.24 -3.86
CA GLY A 253 10.38 9.52 -3.90
C GLY A 253 10.32 8.18 -4.66
N MET A 254 9.14 7.57 -4.80
CA MET A 254 8.98 6.31 -5.54
C MET A 254 9.18 6.46 -7.05
N GLY A 255 8.79 7.61 -7.63
CA GLY A 255 8.72 7.77 -9.08
C GLY A 255 7.87 6.67 -9.73
N LEU A 256 6.60 6.57 -9.34
CA LEU A 256 5.67 5.51 -9.75
C LEU A 256 4.68 6.01 -10.80
N LEU A 257 4.61 5.32 -11.94
CA LEU A 257 3.51 5.44 -12.89
C LEU A 257 2.50 4.32 -12.64
N VAL A 258 1.27 4.68 -12.30
CA VAL A 258 0.15 3.74 -12.14
C VAL A 258 -0.64 3.70 -13.43
N VAL A 259 -0.96 2.51 -13.91
CA VAL A 259 -1.77 2.30 -15.12
C VAL A 259 -2.90 1.31 -14.85
N ASN A 260 -4.12 1.79 -15.08
CA ASN A 260 -5.36 1.04 -14.95
C ASN A 260 -5.99 0.75 -16.32
N PRO A 261 -6.94 -0.21 -16.40
CA PRO A 261 -7.65 -0.52 -17.64
C PRO A 261 -8.30 0.72 -18.27
N GLY A 262 -8.38 0.72 -19.60
CA GLY A 262 -8.82 1.87 -20.39
C GLY A 262 -7.74 2.94 -20.59
N GLY A 263 -6.46 2.58 -20.43
CA GLY A 263 -5.33 3.49 -20.63
C GLY A 263 -5.22 4.63 -19.62
N ARG A 264 -5.89 4.53 -18.47
CA ARG A 264 -5.85 5.55 -17.40
C ARG A 264 -4.52 5.46 -16.66
N ALA A 265 -3.61 6.36 -17.00
CA ALA A 265 -2.28 6.43 -16.39
C ALA A 265 -2.11 7.73 -15.58
N PHE A 266 -1.49 7.64 -14.40
CA PHE A 266 -1.20 8.79 -13.56
C PHE A 266 0.05 8.56 -12.70
N ARG A 267 0.64 9.65 -12.22
CA ARG A 267 1.77 9.66 -11.28
C ARG A 267 1.22 9.60 -9.85
N LEU A 268 1.67 8.64 -9.04
CA LEU A 268 1.11 8.40 -7.70
C LEU A 268 1.17 9.68 -6.84
N GLU A 269 2.28 10.40 -6.90
CA GLU A 269 2.52 11.62 -6.13
C GLU A 269 1.58 12.78 -6.46
N THR A 270 0.93 12.72 -7.62
CA THR A 270 -0.08 13.70 -8.06
C THR A 270 -1.50 13.15 -7.97
N SER A 271 -1.66 11.90 -7.52
CA SER A 271 -2.96 11.26 -7.45
C SER A 271 -3.81 11.80 -6.31
N SER A 272 -5.13 11.66 -6.42
CA SER A 272 -6.05 11.98 -5.33
C SER A 272 -5.86 11.09 -4.10
N ILE A 273 -5.22 9.92 -4.23
CA ILE A 273 -4.92 9.01 -3.12
C ILE A 273 -3.90 9.66 -2.16
N GLU A 274 -2.94 10.39 -2.72
CA GLU A 274 -1.89 11.08 -1.97
C GLU A 274 -2.27 12.53 -1.60
N GLN A 275 -3.48 12.97 -1.92
CA GLN A 275 -3.98 14.31 -1.65
C GLN A 275 -5.06 14.28 -0.57
N GLY A 276 -4.67 14.63 0.66
CA GLY A 276 -5.58 14.88 1.77
C GLY A 276 -6.08 16.32 1.80
N GLU A 277 -7.01 16.57 2.73
CA GLU A 277 -7.55 17.88 3.04
C GLU A 277 -6.77 18.54 4.18
N TYR A 278 -6.69 19.87 4.11
CA TYR A 278 -6.13 20.71 5.15
C TYR A 278 -7.24 21.41 5.91
N VAL A 279 -7.16 21.36 7.23
CA VAL A 279 -8.09 22.03 8.15
C VAL A 279 -7.56 23.39 8.57
N ALA A 280 -8.36 24.19 9.29
CA ALA A 280 -7.94 25.53 9.74
C ALA A 280 -6.63 25.49 10.56
N ALA A 281 -6.46 24.46 11.39
CA ALA A 281 -5.24 24.24 12.17
C ALA A 281 -3.98 24.07 11.29
N CYS A 282 -4.11 23.66 10.03
CA CYS A 282 -2.97 23.46 9.14
C CYS A 282 -2.34 24.77 8.67
N GLU A 283 -3.03 25.91 8.75
CA GLU A 283 -2.54 27.20 8.23
C GLU A 283 -1.24 27.66 8.90
N THR A 284 -1.07 27.32 10.17
CA THR A 284 0.11 27.68 10.99
C THR A 284 1.10 26.53 11.16
N CYS A 285 0.85 25.38 10.51
CA CYS A 285 1.60 24.15 10.72
C CYS A 285 2.93 24.16 9.96
N ALA A 286 4.05 24.03 10.68
CA ALA A 286 5.40 24.10 10.11
C ALA A 286 5.74 22.96 9.14
N VAL A 287 5.12 21.79 9.34
CA VAL A 287 5.34 20.60 8.49
C VAL A 287 4.40 20.54 7.29
N ARG A 288 3.50 21.51 7.11
CA ARG A 288 2.56 21.54 5.98
C ARG A 288 3.23 21.37 4.60
N PRO A 289 4.42 21.91 4.31
CA PRO A 289 5.07 21.71 3.00
C PRO A 289 5.38 20.24 2.65
N TRP A 290 5.45 19.36 3.64
CA TRP A 290 5.74 17.93 3.46
C TRP A 290 4.54 17.04 3.78
N CYS A 291 3.55 17.55 4.50
CA CYS A 291 2.36 16.80 4.89
C CYS A 291 1.36 16.67 3.76
N HIS A 292 0.85 15.47 3.55
CA HIS A 292 -0.19 15.18 2.56
C HIS A 292 -1.60 15.60 3.02
N GLY A 293 -1.74 16.16 4.22
CA GLY A 293 -3.04 16.46 4.82
C GLY A 293 -3.73 15.22 5.39
N MET A 294 -4.98 15.37 5.82
CA MET A 294 -5.79 14.26 6.32
C MET A 294 -6.82 13.84 5.29
N ARG A 295 -7.04 12.55 5.09
CA ARG A 295 -8.05 12.08 4.13
C ARG A 295 -9.44 12.61 4.49
N ALA A 296 -10.20 12.99 3.46
CA ALA A 296 -11.57 13.49 3.62
C ALA A 296 -12.50 12.47 4.31
N ASP A 297 -12.30 11.18 4.04
CA ASP A 297 -13.13 10.12 4.64
C ASP A 297 -12.90 9.99 6.15
N TYR A 298 -11.69 10.24 6.63
CA TYR A 298 -11.40 10.32 8.05
C TYR A 298 -12.07 11.54 8.70
N LEU A 299 -11.92 12.73 8.08
CA LEU A 299 -12.52 13.97 8.58
C LEU A 299 -14.05 13.85 8.67
N ALA A 300 -14.68 13.18 7.70
CA ALA A 300 -16.11 12.91 7.70
C ALA A 300 -16.58 12.00 8.85
N VAL A 301 -15.69 11.16 9.40
CA VAL A 301 -16.02 10.23 10.50
C VAL A 301 -15.66 10.80 11.86
N HIS A 302 -14.43 11.32 12.01
CA HIS A 302 -13.85 11.69 13.30
C HIS A 302 -13.70 13.21 13.50
N GLY A 303 -13.91 14.01 12.46
CA GLY A 303 -13.66 15.45 12.48
C GLY A 303 -12.17 15.79 12.55
N GLU A 304 -11.87 17.01 12.97
CA GLU A 304 -10.51 17.58 12.96
C GLU A 304 -9.83 17.66 14.34
N ALA A 305 -10.49 17.19 15.40
CA ALA A 305 -10.05 17.39 16.79
C ALA A 305 -8.67 16.76 17.13
N GLU A 306 -8.25 15.74 16.38
CA GLU A 306 -6.96 15.07 16.54
C GLU A 306 -5.83 15.73 15.74
N LEU A 307 -6.13 16.73 14.92
CA LEU A 307 -5.16 17.42 14.08
C LEU A 307 -4.65 18.67 14.79
N ARG A 308 -3.35 18.69 15.09
CA ARG A 308 -2.70 19.80 15.83
C ARG A 308 -1.57 20.39 15.00
N PRO A 309 -1.41 21.73 14.92
CA PRO A 309 -0.29 22.31 14.19
C PRO A 309 1.02 21.92 14.84
N VAL A 310 2.01 21.55 14.03
CA VAL A 310 3.38 21.33 14.48
C VAL A 310 4.10 22.67 14.49
N ALA A 311 4.74 23.01 15.61
CA ALA A 311 5.53 24.23 15.74
C ALA A 311 6.89 24.11 15.01
N GLN A 312 7.44 25.23 14.55
CA GLN A 312 8.75 25.27 13.87
C GLN A 312 9.87 24.62 14.68
N ALA A 313 9.82 24.71 16.01
CA ALA A 313 10.81 24.13 16.91
C ALA A 313 10.90 22.58 16.80
N ALA A 314 9.82 21.90 16.43
CA ALA A 314 9.81 20.45 16.27
C ALA A 314 10.58 19.96 15.02
N LEU A 315 10.90 20.86 14.08
CA LEU A 315 11.75 20.55 12.93
C LEU A 315 13.24 20.49 13.30
N ALA A 316 13.64 21.00 14.46
CA ALA A 316 15.04 21.06 14.86
C ALA A 316 15.60 19.64 15.04
N GLY A 317 16.50 19.23 14.13
CA GLY A 317 17.15 17.91 14.17
C GLY A 317 16.34 16.76 13.56
N HIS A 318 15.19 17.05 12.92
CA HIS A 318 14.32 16.03 12.33
C HIS A 318 14.04 16.32 10.84
N ASP A 319 14.02 15.26 10.02
CA ASP A 319 13.70 15.34 8.60
C ASP A 319 12.22 14.96 8.35
N PRO A 320 11.38 15.91 7.91
CA PRO A 320 9.96 15.64 7.66
C PRO A 320 9.69 14.92 6.32
N ARG A 321 10.70 14.64 5.49
CA ARG A 321 10.51 14.08 4.14
C ARG A 321 10.06 12.61 4.11
N GLY A 322 9.97 11.94 5.26
CA GLY A 322 9.57 10.54 5.34
C GLY A 322 10.65 9.59 4.81
N SER A 323 10.27 8.32 4.68
CA SER A 323 11.10 7.28 4.07
C SER A 323 10.71 7.11 2.61
N VAL A 324 11.71 7.28 1.74
CA VAL A 324 11.64 6.75 0.38
C VAL A 324 11.88 5.25 0.47
N LEU A 325 10.80 4.47 0.55
CA LEU A 325 10.96 3.03 0.49
C LEU A 325 11.53 2.65 -0.87
N ASP A 326 12.63 1.90 -0.86
CA ASP A 326 12.97 1.02 -1.96
C ASP A 326 12.07 -0.23 -1.84
N LEU A 327 10.76 0.00 -2.00
CA LEU A 327 9.73 -1.05 -2.04
C LEU A 327 10.24 -2.17 -2.89
#